data_AF-A0A0S7XN52-F1
#
_entry.id   AF-A0A0S7XN52-F1
#
_cell.length_a   1.000
_cell.length_b   1.000
_cell.length_c   1.000
_cell.angle_alpha   90.00
_cell.angle_beta   90.00
_cell.angle_gamma   90.00
#
_symmetry.space_group_name_H-M   'P 1'
#
loop_
_entity.id
_entity.type
_entity.pdbx_description
1 polymer ?
#
loop_
_entity_poly.entity_id
_entity_poly.type
_entity_poly.pdbx_seq_one_letter_code
_entity_poly.pdbx_strand_id
1 'polypeptide(L)'
;MEALTQKKFSISREQKEFLENYRQWGFSDQSSIVREALNRFIKELKTKERKVLMAQKAQELLPDYKEDKELIAFSDLDGEDFL
;
A
#
# COMPACT_ATOMS: atom_id res chain seq x y z
N MET A 1 5.38 -19.26 17.45
CA MET A 1 6.46 -18.57 16.73
C MET A 1 6.27 -18.86 15.26
N GLU A 2 6.17 -17.84 14.40
CA GLU A 2 6.15 -18.06 12.95
C GLU A 2 7.47 -18.69 12.50
N ALA A 3 7.39 -19.63 11.55
CA ALA A 3 8.56 -20.24 10.96
C ALA A 3 9.28 -19.21 10.07
N LEU A 4 10.53 -18.91 10.39
CA LEU A 4 11.36 -17.99 9.61
C LEU A 4 12.20 -18.76 8.60
N THR A 5 12.01 -18.47 7.31
CA THR A 5 12.83 -19.01 6.22
C THR A 5 13.99 -18.07 5.93
N GLN A 6 15.22 -18.60 5.87
CA GLN A 6 16.40 -17.82 5.51
C GLN A 6 16.60 -17.77 4.00
N LYS A 7 16.86 -16.57 3.47
CA LYS A 7 17.19 -16.36 2.05
C LYS A 7 18.40 -15.44 1.93
N LYS A 8 19.38 -15.85 1.13
CA LYS A 8 20.59 -15.06 0.85
C LYS A 8 20.39 -14.27 -0.44
N PHE A 9 20.85 -13.03 -0.45
CA PHE A 9 20.83 -12.15 -1.60
C PHE A 9 22.05 -11.23 -1.56
N SER A 10 22.48 -10.77 -2.73
CA SER A 10 23.54 -9.78 -2.84
C SER A 10 22.99 -8.39 -2.57
N ILE A 11 23.77 -7.55 -1.91
CA ILE A 11 23.42 -6.16 -1.60
C ILE A 11 24.51 -5.23 -2.10
N SER A 12 24.14 -3.96 -2.34
CA SER A 12 25.11 -2.92 -2.65
C SER A 12 25.95 -2.55 -1.42
N ARG A 13 27.07 -1.86 -1.65
CA ARG A 13 27.91 -1.34 -0.57
C ARG A 13 27.15 -0.37 0.34
N GLU A 14 26.36 0.52 -0.25
CA GLU A 14 25.52 1.47 0.49
C GLU A 14 24.49 0.75 1.37
N GLN A 15 23.83 -0.28 0.84
CA GLN A 15 22.89 -1.10 1.61
C GLN A 15 23.58 -1.83 2.76
N LYS A 16 24.81 -2.29 2.56
CA LYS A 16 25.61 -2.89 3.64
C LYS A 16 25.91 -1.87 4.74
N GLU A 17 26.40 -0.69 4.37
CA GLU A 17 26.72 0.40 5.32
C GLU A 17 25.48 0.85 6.09
N PHE A 18 24.32 0.91 5.42
CA PHE A 18 23.03 1.11 6.07
C PHE A 18 22.78 -0.01 7.10
N LEU A 19 22.82 -1.28 6.70
CA LEU A 19 22.55 -2.39 7.61
C LEU A 19 23.53 -2.50 8.77
N GLU A 20 24.78 -2.05 8.62
CA GLU A 20 25.76 -2.02 9.73
C GLU A 20 25.38 -1.03 10.83
N ASN A 21 24.66 0.04 10.50
CA ASN A 21 24.21 1.07 11.44
C ASN A 21 22.85 0.76 12.10
N TYR A 22 22.33 -0.48 11.99
CA TYR A 22 20.99 -0.89 12.44
C TYR A 22 20.63 -0.45 13.88
N ARG A 23 21.61 -0.41 14.78
CA ARG A 23 21.42 0.00 16.19
C ARG A 23 21.01 1.46 16.35
N GLN A 24 21.45 2.33 15.45
CA GLN A 24 21.10 3.76 15.48
C GLN A 24 19.60 3.98 15.30
N TRP A 25 18.90 3.05 14.65
CA TRP A 25 17.45 3.10 14.45
C TRP A 25 16.67 2.19 15.42
N GLY A 26 17.32 1.69 16.48
CA GLY A 26 16.64 0.94 17.56
C GLY A 26 16.41 -0.54 17.28
N PHE A 27 17.09 -1.12 16.28
CA PHE A 27 16.94 -2.53 15.95
C PHE A 27 17.93 -3.44 16.71
N SER A 28 17.51 -4.66 17.00
CA SER A 28 18.32 -5.68 17.70
C SER A 28 19.37 -6.32 16.80
N ASP A 29 19.07 -6.47 15.52
CA ASP A 29 19.89 -7.16 14.53
C ASP A 29 19.58 -6.69 13.09
N GLN A 30 20.50 -6.95 12.16
CA GLN A 30 20.32 -6.59 10.75
C GLN A 30 19.09 -7.24 10.11
N SER A 31 18.73 -8.45 10.54
CA SER A 31 17.56 -9.12 9.96
C SER A 31 16.26 -8.48 10.44
N SER A 32 16.23 -7.91 11.66
CA SER A 32 15.05 -7.23 12.20
C SER A 32 14.68 -5.97 11.42
N ILE A 33 15.67 -5.14 11.06
CA ILE A 33 15.44 -3.96 10.22
C ILE A 33 15.02 -4.33 8.80
N VAL A 34 15.63 -5.37 8.22
CA VAL A 34 15.24 -5.87 6.89
C VAL A 34 13.81 -6.40 6.89
N ARG A 35 13.42 -7.17 7.91
CA ARG A 35 12.04 -7.66 8.06
C ARG A 35 11.04 -6.51 8.16
N GLU A 36 11.35 -5.49 8.96
CA GLU A 36 10.48 -4.32 9.11
C GLU A 36 10.36 -3.52 7.81
N ALA A 37 11.47 -3.31 7.10
CA ALA A 37 11.48 -2.65 5.79
C ALA A 37 10.65 -3.43 4.76
N LEU A 38 10.81 -4.77 4.70
CA LEU A 38 10.03 -5.63 3.83
C LEU A 38 8.54 -5.58 4.17
N ASN A 39 8.17 -5.62 5.45
CA ASN A 39 6.78 -5.53 5.88
C ASN A 39 6.13 -4.21 5.44
N ARG A 40 6.85 -3.09 5.56
CA ARG A 40 6.38 -1.78 5.09
C ARG A 40 6.21 -1.77 3.57
N PHE A 41 7.21 -2.26 2.84
CA PHE A 41 7.16 -2.31 1.38
C PHE A 41 6.03 -3.21 0.86
N ILE A 42 5.81 -4.37 1.47
CA ILE A 42 4.69 -5.27 1.14
C ILE A 42 3.34 -4.57 1.34
N LYS A 43 3.17 -3.85 2.45
CA LYS A 43 1.93 -3.08 2.72
C LYS A 43 1.72 -2.00 1.66
N GLU A 44 2.77 -1.28 1.30
CA GLU A 44 2.70 -0.24 0.27
C GLU A 44 2.30 -0.82 -1.10
N LEU A 45 2.96 -1.89 -1.54
CA LEU A 45 2.62 -2.58 -2.79
C LEU A 45 1.17 -3.06 -2.82
N LYS A 46 0.71 -3.72 -1.75
CA LYS A 46 -0.69 -4.17 -1.63
C LYS A 46 -1.68 -3.01 -1.63
N THR A 47 -1.33 -1.87 -1.05
CA THR A 47 -2.18 -0.68 -1.08
C THR A 47 -2.22 -0.07 -2.47
N LYS A 48 -1.08 0.00 -3.17
CA LYS A 48 -1.00 0.49 -4.55
C LYS A 48 -1.84 -0.38 -5.50
N GLU A 49 -1.70 -1.70 -5.39
CA GLU A 49 -2.49 -2.65 -6.16
C GLU A 49 -4.00 -2.49 -5.91
N ARG A 50 -4.42 -2.40 -4.63
CA ARG A 50 -5.81 -2.15 -4.27
C ARG A 50 -6.36 -0.85 -4.87
N LYS A 51 -5.58 0.24 -4.85
CA LYS A 51 -5.97 1.51 -5.47
C LYS A 51 -6.18 1.38 -6.98
N VAL A 52 -5.31 0.64 -7.67
CA VAL A 52 -5.46 0.38 -9.11
C VAL A 52 -6.73 -0.42 -9.38
N LEU A 53 -6.97 -1.50 -8.61
CA LEU A 53 -8.19 -2.31 -8.74
C LEU A 53 -9.46 -1.50 -8.45
N MET A 54 -9.44 -0.65 -7.42
CA MET A 54 -10.56 0.24 -7.10
C MET A 54 -10.85 1.22 -8.24
N ALA A 55 -9.82 1.82 -8.84
CA ALA A 55 -10.00 2.72 -9.97
C ALA A 55 -10.58 1.99 -11.19
N GLN A 56 -10.11 0.78 -11.47
CA GLN A 56 -10.67 -0.07 -12.54
C GLN A 56 -12.14 -0.40 -12.28
N LYS A 57 -12.48 -0.83 -11.06
CA LYS A 57 -13.86 -1.15 -10.69
C LYS A 57 -14.78 0.06 -10.72
N ALA A 58 -14.32 1.23 -10.28
CA ALA A 58 -15.08 2.46 -10.38
C ALA A 58 -15.36 2.82 -11.85
N GLN A 59 -14.40 2.58 -12.75
CA GLN A 59 -14.57 2.82 -14.18
C GLN A 59 -15.50 1.81 -14.85
N GLU A 60 -15.51 0.55 -14.40
CA GLU A 60 -16.47 -0.47 -14.83
C GLU A 60 -17.90 -0.16 -14.39
N LEU A 61 -18.09 0.41 -13.20
CA LEU A 61 -19.41 0.77 -12.67
C LEU A 61 -19.94 2.10 -13.23
N LEU A 62 -19.07 2.92 -13.82
CA LEU A 62 -19.40 4.26 -14.33
C LEU A 62 -20.61 4.30 -15.30
N PRO A 63 -20.83 3.30 -16.19
CA PRO A 63 -22.01 3.24 -17.05
C PRO A 63 -23.30 3.01 -16.25
N ASP A 64 -23.27 2.14 -15.24
CA ASP A 64 -24.45 1.82 -14.41
C ASP A 64 -24.94 3.06 -13.65
N TYR A 65 -24.02 3.88 -13.15
CA TYR A 65 -24.33 5.17 -12.51
C TYR A 65 -24.76 6.28 -13.48
N LYS A 66 -24.60 6.11 -14.80
CA LYS A 66 -25.07 7.08 -15.81
C LYS A 66 -26.47 6.76 -16.32
N GLU A 67 -26.85 5.49 -16.30
CA GLU A 67 -28.09 5.01 -16.90
C GLU A 67 -29.20 4.77 -15.86
N ASP A 68 -28.84 4.59 -14.59
CA ASP A 68 -29.79 4.27 -13.52
C ASP A 68 -30.24 5.52 -12.74
N LYS A 69 -31.49 5.95 -12.99
CA LYS A 69 -32.12 7.12 -12.35
C LYS A 69 -32.26 6.98 -10.83
N GLU A 70 -32.32 5.77 -10.27
CA GLU A 70 -32.40 5.59 -8.81
C GLU A 70 -31.03 5.80 -8.13
N LEU A 71 -29.92 5.50 -8.82
CA LEU A 71 -28.56 5.70 -8.33
C LEU A 71 -28.09 7.16 -8.42
N ILE A 72 -28.69 7.96 -9.33
CA ILE A 72 -28.36 9.39 -9.55
C ILE A 72 -29.16 10.32 -8.61
N ALA A 73 -30.23 9.83 -8.00
CA ALA A 73 -31.16 10.64 -7.19
C ALA A 73 -30.50 11.36 -6.00
N PHE A 74 -29.36 10.87 -5.51
CA PHE A 74 -28.60 11.49 -4.42
C PHE A 74 -27.39 12.30 -4.89
N SER A 75 -26.88 12.09 -6.12
CA SER A 75 -25.77 12.90 -6.65
C SER A 75 -26.19 14.32 -7.03
N ASP A 76 -27.48 14.53 -7.33
CA ASP A 76 -28.04 15.86 -7.57
C ASP A 76 -28.15 16.71 -6.28
N LEU A 77 -28.10 16.08 -5.10
CA LEU A 77 -28.16 16.75 -3.80
C LEU A 77 -26.79 17.23 -3.28
N ASP A 78 -25.69 16.68 -3.77
CA ASP A 78 -24.32 17.10 -3.42
C ASP A 78 -23.91 18.43 -4.09
N GLY A 79 -24.74 18.98 -4.99
CA GLY A 79 -24.55 20.27 -5.65
C GLY A 79 -25.28 21.45 -5.00
N GLU A 80 -26.07 21.23 -3.95
CA GLU A 80 -26.67 22.29 -3.15
C GLU A 80 -25.62 22.78 -2.13
N ASP A 81 -24.85 23.81 -2.51
CA ASP A 81 -24.07 24.61 -1.57
C ASP A 81 -25.01 25.08 -0.45
N PHE A 82 -24.86 24.50 0.74
CA PHE A 82 -25.53 24.97 1.95
C PHE A 82 -24.99 26.38 2.29
N LEU A 83 -25.64 27.41 1.74
CA LEU A 83 -25.47 28.82 2.09
C LEU A 83 -26.01 29.14 3.50
#